data_AF-O16580-F1
#
_entry.id   AF-O16580-F1
#
_cell.length_a   1.000
_cell.length_b   1.000
_cell.length_c   1.000
_cell.angle_alpha   90.00
_cell.angle_beta   90.00
_cell.angle_gamma   90.00
#
_symmetry.space_group_name_H-M   'P 1'
#
loop_
_entity.id
_entity.type
_entity.pdbx_description
1 polymer ?
#
loop_
_entity_poly.entity_id
_entity_poly.type
_entity_poly.pdbx_seq_one_letter_code
_entity_poly.pdbx_strand_id
1 'polypeptide(L)'
;MKSRFLLKIFIFLAVFGVDSVRAADCTEKTFKTGTVCVCSLDSCDEIPPLDITMGQAALYTTSHTGARLHRDVIYATDTEPFGTLHMTIDSSKKYQTIQGFGSTFSDASGANLKSLPDKLSDLIMKQYFSDTGLNLQFGRVPIASTDFSGRVYSYNDVANDYSMQNFNLTKEDFQWKIPYIKNAQKYNPNLKLFAAPWAAPGWLKTTKEMTGPGALNGKAGDNYHQAYAKYFVRFLEEYGKSGISFWGLSTQNQPTLGSDKKNKIQSTLFTAETQRDFIKTDLGPALAASSSGKDVKLLILDDNRGNLPKWADTVLNDMDAAKYVGGIGVHAYQDGETDNHLDETHKKHPNFFILGTEASEGYGSKDTHVDYGNWDRAADTASDILDNMNNWMTGWTERNLILDALGGPSWVSDYTDAPVIAFPAMAQFYKQPMFYAIAHFSHFIKPGAVRIDHSLNVIELEVETTAFLNPDGSKVIVMLNKGSLVSTEHTVVVQDAADSRNHYHFTLPHRAITTLYIQTSQF
;
A
#
# COMPACT_ATOMS: atom_id res chain seq x y z
N MET A 1 -73.31 36.90 -1.15
CA MET A 1 -72.00 36.20 -1.20
C MET A 1 -71.86 35.31 0.03
N LYS A 2 -71.85 33.98 -0.13
CA LYS A 2 -71.68 33.02 0.97
C LYS A 2 -70.19 32.86 1.26
N SER A 3 -69.71 33.42 2.37
CA SER A 3 -68.34 33.23 2.86
C SER A 3 -68.27 31.90 3.63
N ARG A 4 -67.60 30.89 3.06
CA ARG A 4 -67.33 29.60 3.71
C ARG A 4 -66.00 29.70 4.45
N PHE A 5 -66.05 29.56 5.76
CA PHE A 5 -64.90 29.36 6.65
C PHE A 5 -64.16 28.08 6.26
N LEU A 6 -62.88 28.20 5.87
CA LEU A 6 -61.96 27.08 5.69
C LEU A 6 -61.13 26.92 6.97
N LEU A 7 -61.38 25.82 7.66
CA LEU A 7 -60.72 25.35 8.88
C LEU A 7 -59.29 24.90 8.52
N LYS A 8 -58.28 25.54 9.11
CA LYS A 8 -56.86 25.19 8.93
C LYS A 8 -56.52 23.97 9.79
N ILE A 9 -56.27 22.83 9.14
CA ILE A 9 -55.76 21.62 9.76
C ILE A 9 -54.23 21.75 9.86
N PHE A 10 -53.71 21.79 11.09
CA PHE A 10 -52.27 21.73 11.37
C PHE A 10 -51.82 20.26 11.32
N ILE A 11 -51.07 19.89 10.28
CA ILE A 11 -50.36 18.61 10.21
C ILE A 11 -48.99 18.81 10.86
N PHE A 12 -48.81 18.23 12.04
CA PHE A 12 -47.50 18.09 12.68
C PHE A 12 -46.67 17.06 11.89
N LEU A 13 -45.75 17.54 11.05
CA LEU A 13 -44.65 16.73 10.52
C LEU A 13 -43.58 16.62 11.60
N ALA A 14 -43.52 15.46 12.26
CA ALA A 14 -42.40 15.08 13.10
C ALA A 14 -41.17 14.86 12.19
N VAL A 15 -40.29 15.86 12.14
CA VAL A 15 -38.97 15.73 11.50
C VAL A 15 -38.14 14.87 12.45
N PHE A 16 -37.99 13.58 12.13
CA PHE A 16 -36.91 12.78 12.69
C PHE A 16 -35.60 13.40 12.20
N GLY A 17 -34.86 14.01 13.13
CA GLY A 17 -33.49 14.42 12.86
C GLY A 17 -32.71 13.17 12.50
N VAL A 18 -32.24 13.09 11.26
CA VAL A 18 -31.20 12.14 10.90
C VAL A 18 -29.97 12.65 11.63
N ASP A 19 -29.57 11.96 12.70
CA ASP A 19 -28.28 12.17 13.33
C ASP A 19 -27.22 11.89 12.26
N SER A 20 -26.78 12.94 11.57
CA SER A 20 -25.60 12.85 10.74
C SER A 20 -24.45 12.52 11.67
N VAL A 21 -23.97 11.28 11.59
CA VAL A 21 -22.73 10.86 12.24
C VAL A 21 -21.62 11.73 11.62
N ARG A 22 -21.33 12.86 12.27
CA ARG A 22 -20.16 13.67 11.93
C ARG A 22 -18.93 12.85 12.30
N ALA A 23 -17.98 12.72 11.38
CA ALA A 23 -16.65 12.24 11.71
C ALA A 23 -16.15 13.01 12.94
N ALA A 24 -15.40 12.36 13.83
CA ALA A 24 -14.58 13.11 14.77
C ALA A 24 -13.57 13.90 13.93
N ASP A 25 -13.68 15.23 13.92
CA ASP A 25 -12.77 16.06 13.16
C ASP A 25 -11.33 15.85 13.64
N CYS A 26 -10.38 15.87 12.71
CA CYS A 26 -8.95 15.84 12.98
C CYS A 26 -8.59 16.85 14.09
N THR A 27 -7.92 16.38 15.15
CA THR A 27 -7.31 17.29 16.13
C THR A 27 -6.00 17.81 15.55
N GLU A 28 -6.07 18.98 14.91
CA GLU A 28 -4.96 19.55 14.16
C GLU A 28 -3.80 20.02 15.05
N LYS A 29 -2.58 19.78 14.57
CA LYS A 29 -1.36 20.41 15.10
C LYS A 29 -0.48 20.90 13.95
N THR A 30 -0.23 22.21 13.94
CA THR A 30 0.58 22.87 12.91
C THR A 30 2.07 22.83 13.25
N PHE A 31 2.86 22.51 12.24
CA PHE A 31 4.31 22.52 12.21
C PHE A 31 4.79 23.45 11.10
N LYS A 32 6.12 23.55 10.92
CA LYS A 32 6.73 24.44 9.93
C LYS A 32 6.27 24.14 8.50
N THR A 33 6.10 22.86 8.16
CA THR A 33 5.85 22.38 6.78
C THR A 33 4.39 22.02 6.53
N GLY A 34 3.57 21.91 7.57
CA GLY A 34 2.12 21.81 7.45
C GLY A 34 1.44 21.30 8.72
N THR A 35 0.31 20.61 8.56
CA THR A 35 -0.55 20.19 9.68
C THR A 35 -0.70 18.67 9.71
N VAL A 36 -0.58 18.09 10.90
CA VAL A 36 -0.86 16.68 11.20
C VAL A 36 -2.14 16.55 12.01
N CYS A 37 -2.70 15.34 12.04
CA CYS A 37 -3.79 14.99 12.96
C CYS A 37 -3.25 14.22 14.15
N VAL A 38 -3.55 14.71 15.35
CA VAL A 38 -3.11 14.11 16.61
C VAL A 38 -4.15 13.11 17.08
N CYS A 39 -3.72 11.87 17.25
CA CYS A 39 -4.52 10.83 17.89
C CYS A 39 -3.97 10.52 19.29
N SER A 40 -4.89 10.36 20.23
CA SER A 40 -4.65 10.12 21.65
C SER A 40 -5.59 9.03 22.16
N LEU A 41 -5.52 8.71 23.46
CA LEU A 41 -6.35 7.67 24.07
C LEU A 41 -7.86 7.94 23.94
N ASP A 42 -8.25 9.21 23.83
CA ASP A 42 -9.65 9.65 23.92
C ASP A 42 -10.17 10.27 22.62
N SER A 43 -9.29 10.52 21.64
CA SER A 43 -9.66 11.18 20.39
C SER A 43 -8.75 10.75 19.25
N CYS A 44 -9.35 10.34 18.13
CA CYS A 44 -8.72 10.14 16.84
C CYS A 44 -9.81 10.21 15.77
N ASP A 45 -9.52 10.81 14.63
CA ASP A 45 -10.46 10.86 13.51
C ASP A 45 -10.57 9.48 12.81
N GLU A 46 -11.76 9.18 12.34
CA GLU A 46 -12.12 7.95 11.63
C GLU A 46 -12.88 8.31 10.35
N ILE A 47 -12.82 7.44 9.35
CA ILE A 47 -13.59 7.58 8.10
C ILE A 47 -14.99 7.02 8.36
N PRO A 48 -16.06 7.85 8.38
CA PRO A 48 -17.40 7.34 8.63
C PRO A 48 -17.84 6.39 7.51
N PRO A 49 -18.73 5.43 7.81
CA PRO A 49 -19.36 4.62 6.78
C PRO A 49 -20.00 5.48 5.69
N LEU A 50 -19.92 5.00 4.45
CA LEU A 50 -20.55 5.65 3.33
C LEU A 50 -22.07 5.50 3.43
N ASP A 51 -22.76 6.61 3.65
CA ASP A 51 -24.23 6.68 3.70
C ASP A 51 -24.72 7.62 2.58
N ILE A 52 -24.75 7.09 1.36
CA ILE A 52 -25.30 7.78 0.18
C ILE A 52 -26.41 6.95 -0.46
N THR A 53 -27.43 7.63 -0.95
CA THR A 53 -28.59 7.05 -1.64
C THR A 53 -28.41 7.08 -3.16
N MET A 54 -29.26 6.35 -3.88
CA MET A 54 -29.24 6.29 -5.35
C MET A 54 -29.32 7.69 -5.98
N GLY A 55 -28.43 8.00 -6.92
CA GLY A 55 -28.35 9.32 -7.58
C GLY A 55 -27.46 10.34 -6.85
N GLN A 56 -26.96 10.00 -5.66
CA GLN A 56 -25.93 10.75 -4.96
C GLN A 56 -24.54 10.17 -5.25
N ALA A 57 -23.54 11.03 -5.20
CA ALA A 57 -22.15 10.64 -5.09
C ALA A 57 -21.51 11.35 -3.88
N ALA A 58 -20.54 10.69 -3.26
CA ALA A 58 -19.75 11.29 -2.20
C ALA A 58 -18.44 11.82 -2.77
N LEU A 59 -18.09 13.04 -2.39
CA LEU A 59 -16.82 13.67 -2.72
C LEU A 59 -15.97 13.74 -1.46
N TYR A 60 -14.76 13.23 -1.51
CA TYR A 60 -13.80 13.27 -0.41
C TYR A 60 -12.60 14.09 -0.82
N THR A 61 -12.20 15.07 0.00
CA THR A 61 -11.11 15.99 -0.31
C THR A 61 -10.08 16.00 0.81
N THR A 62 -8.81 15.77 0.45
CA THR A 62 -7.65 16.07 1.30
C THR A 62 -6.83 17.16 0.62
N SER A 63 -6.42 18.20 1.34
CA SER A 63 -5.74 19.35 0.75
C SER A 63 -4.57 19.86 1.58
N HIS A 64 -3.66 20.59 0.91
CA HIS A 64 -2.60 21.36 1.55
C HIS A 64 -3.14 22.33 2.60
N THR A 65 -4.33 22.90 2.36
CA THR A 65 -4.95 23.91 3.25
C THR A 65 -5.59 23.34 4.52
N GLY A 66 -5.59 22.01 4.69
CA GLY A 66 -6.00 21.37 5.95
C GLY A 66 -7.14 20.37 5.83
N ALA A 67 -7.80 20.23 4.66
CA ALA A 67 -8.83 19.21 4.52
C ALA A 67 -8.22 17.80 4.67
N ARG A 68 -8.90 16.91 5.41
CA ARG A 68 -8.48 15.53 5.67
C ARG A 68 -9.68 14.62 5.44
N LEU A 69 -9.82 14.11 4.21
CA LEU A 69 -11.02 13.38 3.75
C LEU A 69 -12.33 14.12 4.05
N HIS A 70 -12.35 15.44 3.88
CA HIS A 70 -13.56 16.23 4.04
C HIS A 70 -14.61 15.72 3.06
N ARG A 71 -15.80 15.35 3.58
CA ARG A 71 -16.86 14.72 2.79
C ARG A 71 -17.96 15.70 2.43
N ASP A 72 -18.22 15.83 1.14
CA ASP A 72 -19.41 16.45 0.58
C ASP A 72 -20.30 15.41 -0.12
N VAL A 73 -21.58 15.73 -0.27
CA VAL A 73 -22.53 14.96 -1.10
C VAL A 73 -22.89 15.79 -2.30
N ILE A 74 -22.66 15.24 -3.50
CA ILE A 74 -23.04 15.85 -4.76
C ILE A 74 -24.10 15.01 -5.47
N TYR A 75 -24.83 15.63 -6.39
CA TYR A 75 -25.96 15.02 -7.07
C TYR A 75 -25.65 14.94 -8.57
N ALA A 76 -26.09 13.85 -9.20
CA ALA A 76 -26.10 13.79 -10.66
C ALA A 76 -27.00 14.89 -11.24
N THR A 77 -26.54 15.53 -12.31
CA THR A 77 -27.32 16.53 -13.06
C THR A 77 -27.36 16.16 -14.55
N ASP A 78 -28.42 16.58 -15.23
CA ASP A 78 -28.58 16.50 -16.70
C ASP A 78 -28.20 17.82 -17.39
N THR A 79 -27.67 18.78 -16.63
CA THR A 79 -27.21 20.07 -17.15
C THR A 79 -26.03 19.87 -18.10
N GLU A 80 -26.00 20.64 -19.18
CA GLU A 80 -24.86 20.67 -20.11
C GLU A 80 -23.54 20.78 -19.33
N PRO A 81 -22.55 19.92 -19.62
CA PRO A 81 -21.25 19.95 -18.97
C PRO A 81 -20.62 21.34 -19.03
N PHE A 82 -20.51 22.01 -17.88
CA PHE A 82 -19.71 23.22 -17.70
C PHE A 82 -18.55 22.91 -16.74
N GLY A 83 -17.34 23.18 -17.18
CA GLY A 83 -16.12 22.91 -16.42
C GLY A 83 -14.87 23.22 -17.23
N THR A 84 -13.73 23.33 -16.54
CA THR A 84 -12.43 23.44 -17.21
C THR A 84 -11.89 22.06 -17.58
N LEU A 85 -12.22 21.03 -16.79
CA LEU A 85 -11.81 19.65 -17.02
C LEU A 85 -13.03 18.75 -17.16
N HIS A 86 -13.19 18.12 -18.33
CA HIS A 86 -14.22 17.12 -18.57
C HIS A 86 -13.58 15.74 -18.51
N MET A 87 -13.93 14.98 -17.48
CA MET A 87 -13.45 13.62 -17.29
C MET A 87 -14.49 12.63 -17.78
N THR A 88 -14.11 11.79 -18.75
CA THR A 88 -14.95 10.69 -19.24
C THR A 88 -14.38 9.39 -18.72
N ILE A 89 -15.20 8.58 -18.05
CA ILE A 89 -14.88 7.20 -17.66
C ILE A 89 -15.63 6.21 -18.55
N ASP A 90 -15.06 5.05 -18.85
CA ASP A 90 -15.72 4.01 -19.65
C ASP A 90 -15.58 2.65 -18.97
N SER A 91 -16.65 2.25 -18.28
CA SER A 91 -16.72 0.99 -17.52
C SER A 91 -16.76 -0.27 -18.40
N SER A 92 -16.93 -0.13 -19.73
CA SER A 92 -16.86 -1.25 -20.67
C SER A 92 -15.42 -1.65 -21.01
N LYS A 93 -14.47 -0.73 -20.86
CA LYS A 93 -13.04 -0.96 -21.09
C LYS A 93 -12.31 -1.18 -19.76
N LYS A 94 -11.93 -2.42 -19.51
CA LYS A 94 -11.34 -2.88 -18.23
C LYS A 94 -9.87 -3.27 -18.43
N TYR A 95 -9.07 -3.01 -17.40
CA TYR A 95 -7.64 -3.31 -17.35
C TYR A 95 -7.39 -4.35 -16.25
N GLN A 96 -6.39 -4.12 -15.39
CA GLN A 96 -6.07 -5.02 -14.29
C GLN A 96 -7.10 -4.99 -13.15
N THR A 97 -7.15 -6.10 -12.41
CA THR A 97 -7.88 -6.21 -11.14
C THR A 97 -6.96 -5.80 -9.99
N ILE A 98 -7.44 -4.91 -9.14
CA ILE A 98 -6.75 -4.44 -7.95
C ILE A 98 -6.88 -5.46 -6.83
N GLN A 99 -5.74 -5.90 -6.33
CA GLN A 99 -5.61 -6.84 -5.22
C GLN A 99 -5.67 -6.15 -3.86
N GLY A 100 -5.22 -4.89 -3.79
CA GLY A 100 -5.35 -4.03 -2.62
C GLY A 100 -4.07 -3.28 -2.27
N PHE A 101 -4.09 -2.66 -1.10
CA PHE A 101 -3.04 -1.77 -0.60
C PHE A 101 -2.52 -2.30 0.74
N GLY A 102 -1.30 -1.96 1.11
CA GLY A 102 -0.66 -2.53 2.28
C GLY A 102 0.33 -1.62 2.97
N SER A 103 0.90 -2.18 4.04
CA SER A 103 2.07 -1.64 4.73
C SER A 103 2.86 -2.80 5.33
N THR A 104 3.96 -2.52 6.01
CA THR A 104 4.95 -3.52 6.43
C THR A 104 5.01 -3.64 7.95
N PHE A 105 4.94 -4.88 8.44
CA PHE A 105 5.21 -5.26 9.83
C PHE A 105 6.72 -5.39 10.07
N SER A 106 7.43 -4.27 9.93
CA SER A 106 8.86 -4.18 10.24
C SER A 106 9.11 -4.26 11.75
N ASP A 107 10.34 -4.59 12.13
CA ASP A 107 10.78 -4.55 13.54
C ASP A 107 10.58 -3.14 14.13
N ALA A 108 10.88 -2.09 13.35
CA ALA A 108 10.62 -0.71 13.73
C ALA A 108 9.14 -0.44 14.00
N SER A 109 8.25 -0.88 13.10
CA SER A 109 6.80 -0.74 13.30
C SER A 109 6.35 -1.40 14.60
N GLY A 110 6.77 -2.64 14.84
CA GLY A 110 6.40 -3.36 16.06
C GLY A 110 7.02 -2.79 17.34
N ALA A 111 8.26 -2.31 17.29
CA ALA A 111 8.90 -1.64 18.42
C ALA A 111 8.17 -0.35 18.80
N ASN A 112 7.77 0.45 17.81
CA ASN A 112 7.00 1.69 18.03
C ASN A 112 5.59 1.40 18.53
N LEU A 113 4.89 0.42 17.97
CA LEU A 113 3.60 -0.04 18.50
C LEU A 113 3.72 -0.49 19.96
N LYS A 114 4.81 -1.20 20.31
CA LYS A 114 5.06 -1.68 21.67
C LYS A 114 5.40 -0.57 22.65
N SER A 115 5.93 0.55 22.16
CA SER A 115 6.26 1.72 22.99
C SER A 115 5.02 2.50 23.45
N LEU A 116 3.90 2.37 22.74
CA LEU A 116 2.64 3.05 23.02
C LEU A 116 1.79 2.23 24.02
N PRO A 117 0.87 2.88 24.77
CA PRO A 117 -0.19 2.18 25.49
C PRO A 117 -0.95 1.19 24.60
N ASP A 118 -1.34 0.04 25.14
CA ASP A 118 -2.01 -1.03 24.38
C ASP A 118 -3.26 -0.53 23.63
N LYS A 119 -4.05 0.37 24.23
CA LYS A 119 -5.23 0.99 23.58
C LYS A 119 -4.85 1.80 22.33
N LEU A 120 -3.71 2.48 22.32
CA LEU A 120 -3.25 3.23 21.14
C LEU A 120 -2.70 2.33 20.06
N SER A 121 -1.91 1.32 20.43
CA SER A 121 -1.41 0.36 19.43
C SER A 121 -2.57 -0.39 18.76
N ASP A 122 -3.63 -0.71 19.51
CA ASP A 122 -4.87 -1.26 18.98
C ASP A 122 -5.62 -0.28 18.07
N LEU A 123 -5.74 0.98 18.49
CA LEU A 123 -6.33 2.04 17.67
C LEU A 123 -5.57 2.22 16.34
N ILE A 124 -4.24 2.12 16.33
CA ILE A 124 -3.44 2.20 15.09
C ILE A 124 -3.76 1.01 14.18
N MET A 125 -3.89 -0.21 14.72
CA MET A 125 -4.34 -1.36 13.92
C MET A 125 -5.75 -1.16 13.37
N LYS A 126 -6.66 -0.56 14.15
CA LYS A 126 -7.99 -0.16 13.65
C LYS A 126 -7.86 0.85 12.50
N GLN A 127 -7.06 1.90 12.66
CA GLN A 127 -6.85 2.96 11.66
C GLN A 127 -6.24 2.43 10.36
N TYR A 128 -5.43 1.39 10.40
CA TYR A 128 -4.85 0.78 9.20
C TYR A 128 -5.74 -0.29 8.56
N PHE A 129 -6.39 -1.15 9.34
CA PHE A 129 -6.97 -2.40 8.81
C PHE A 129 -8.49 -2.47 8.89
N SER A 130 -9.17 -1.59 9.64
CA SER A 130 -10.64 -1.58 9.69
C SER A 130 -11.28 -0.84 8.52
N ASP A 131 -12.57 -1.07 8.33
CA ASP A 131 -13.45 -0.35 7.41
C ASP A 131 -13.67 1.12 7.78
N THR A 132 -13.35 1.53 9.01
CA THR A 132 -13.34 2.94 9.46
C THR A 132 -11.97 3.62 9.32
N GLY A 133 -10.97 2.90 8.79
CA GLY A 133 -9.60 3.36 8.56
C GLY A 133 -9.19 3.22 7.10
N LEU A 134 -7.90 2.99 6.83
CA LEU A 134 -7.38 2.75 5.48
C LEU A 134 -7.91 1.47 4.84
N ASN A 135 -8.42 0.52 5.63
CA ASN A 135 -8.89 -0.77 5.15
C ASN A 135 -7.82 -1.47 4.29
N LEU A 136 -6.58 -1.56 4.80
CA LEU A 136 -5.49 -2.24 4.10
C LEU A 136 -5.73 -3.74 3.99
N GLN A 137 -5.26 -4.30 2.87
CA GLN A 137 -5.48 -5.68 2.43
C GLN A 137 -4.20 -6.50 2.43
N PHE A 138 -3.04 -5.84 2.43
CA PHE A 138 -1.73 -6.47 2.48
C PHE A 138 -0.95 -6.11 3.73
N GLY A 139 -0.21 -7.09 4.24
CA GLY A 139 0.81 -6.91 5.26
C GLY A 139 2.13 -7.54 4.81
N ARG A 140 3.13 -6.72 4.50
CA ARG A 140 4.48 -7.24 4.23
C ARG A 140 5.16 -7.63 5.53
N VAL A 141 5.82 -8.79 5.59
CA VAL A 141 6.52 -9.27 6.78
C VAL A 141 7.97 -9.59 6.42
N PRO A 142 8.96 -8.86 6.95
CA PRO A 142 10.34 -9.21 6.72
C PRO A 142 10.71 -10.57 7.33
N ILE A 143 11.41 -11.39 6.55
CA ILE A 143 12.01 -12.64 7.04
C ILE A 143 13.34 -12.26 7.70
N ALA A 144 13.37 -12.35 9.03
CA ALA A 144 14.44 -11.88 9.91
C ALA A 144 14.62 -10.35 9.88
N SER A 145 15.84 -9.86 10.07
CA SER A 145 16.12 -8.43 10.22
C SER A 145 16.26 -7.69 8.89
N THR A 146 15.88 -6.41 8.91
CA THR A 146 16.10 -5.43 7.85
C THR A 146 16.99 -4.29 8.35
N ASP A 147 17.19 -3.26 7.52
CA ASP A 147 17.73 -1.98 7.96
C ASP A 147 16.85 -1.31 9.04
N PHE A 148 15.52 -1.43 8.96
CA PHE A 148 14.53 -1.01 9.99
C PHE A 148 14.43 -1.97 11.20
N SER A 149 15.55 -2.57 11.59
CA SER A 149 15.65 -3.42 12.79
C SER A 149 16.65 -2.82 13.76
N GLY A 150 16.49 -3.09 15.06
CA GLY A 150 17.44 -2.60 16.08
C GLY A 150 18.81 -3.30 16.06
N ARG A 151 18.92 -4.44 15.36
CA ARG A 151 20.16 -5.19 15.14
C ARG A 151 20.02 -6.09 13.90
N VAL A 152 21.15 -6.60 13.42
CA VAL A 152 21.19 -7.67 12.41
C VAL A 152 20.97 -9.03 13.08
N TYR A 153 20.08 -9.87 12.51
CA TYR A 153 19.88 -11.26 12.92
C TYR A 153 19.28 -12.10 11.80
N SER A 154 19.56 -13.41 11.81
CA SER A 154 18.84 -14.40 11.01
C SER A 154 18.10 -15.40 11.92
N TYR A 155 17.38 -16.35 11.33
CA TYR A 155 16.76 -17.46 12.07
C TYR A 155 17.66 -18.68 12.17
N ASN A 156 18.84 -18.70 11.54
CA ASN A 156 19.79 -19.81 11.67
C ASN A 156 21.23 -19.37 11.37
N ASP A 157 21.95 -18.96 12.42
CA ASP A 157 23.36 -18.57 12.35
C ASP A 157 24.33 -19.76 12.62
N VAL A 158 23.83 -21.00 12.73
CA VAL A 158 24.67 -22.20 12.90
C VAL A 158 25.24 -22.63 11.54
N ALA A 159 26.53 -22.43 11.34
CA ALA A 159 27.21 -22.77 10.09
C ALA A 159 27.07 -24.26 9.73
N ASN A 160 26.89 -24.53 8.43
CA ASN A 160 26.74 -25.88 7.84
C ASN A 160 25.50 -26.65 8.31
N ASP A 161 24.50 -26.00 8.91
CA ASP A 161 23.21 -26.61 9.19
C ASP A 161 22.31 -26.64 7.95
N TYR A 162 22.70 -27.43 6.95
CA TYR A 162 21.98 -27.57 5.69
C TYR A 162 20.57 -28.18 5.83
N SER A 163 20.29 -28.77 6.99
CA SER A 163 18.98 -29.32 7.35
C SER A 163 18.05 -28.33 8.03
N MET A 164 18.53 -27.13 8.40
CA MET A 164 17.78 -26.13 9.17
C MET A 164 17.27 -26.66 10.53
N GLN A 165 18.08 -27.51 11.20
CA GLN A 165 17.77 -28.08 12.52
C GLN A 165 17.76 -27.04 13.65
N ASN A 166 18.60 -26.01 13.53
CA ASN A 166 18.73 -24.92 14.49
C ASN A 166 17.94 -23.67 14.07
N PHE A 167 17.04 -23.80 13.07
CA PHE A 167 16.15 -22.72 12.70
C PHE A 167 15.25 -22.37 13.88
N ASN A 168 15.26 -21.10 14.28
CA ASN A 168 14.36 -20.58 15.29
C ASN A 168 13.99 -19.12 15.03
N LEU A 169 12.71 -18.78 15.21
CA LEU A 169 12.28 -17.39 15.26
C LEU A 169 12.95 -16.68 16.44
N THR A 170 13.12 -15.36 16.34
CA THR A 170 13.77 -14.58 17.39
C THR A 170 12.77 -13.80 18.23
N LYS A 171 13.26 -13.14 19.29
CA LYS A 171 12.42 -12.30 20.16
C LYS A 171 11.66 -11.23 19.38
N GLU A 172 12.24 -10.72 18.31
CA GLU A 172 11.66 -9.69 17.44
C GLU A 172 10.36 -10.18 16.78
N ASP A 173 10.29 -11.44 16.33
CA ASP A 173 9.04 -12.02 15.80
C ASP A 173 7.95 -12.08 16.87
N PHE A 174 8.28 -12.58 18.06
CA PHE A 174 7.31 -12.78 19.15
C PHE A 174 6.87 -11.48 19.83
N GLN A 175 7.69 -10.43 19.78
CA GLN A 175 7.41 -9.14 20.42
C GLN A 175 6.86 -8.10 19.45
N TRP A 176 7.32 -8.09 18.20
CA TRP A 176 7.15 -6.96 17.27
C TRP A 176 6.42 -7.33 15.97
N LYS A 177 6.33 -8.62 15.60
CA LYS A 177 5.61 -9.03 14.38
C LYS A 177 4.31 -9.77 14.71
N ILE A 178 4.41 -10.96 15.29
CA ILE A 178 3.29 -11.89 15.51
C ILE A 178 2.13 -11.24 16.28
N PRO A 179 2.35 -10.51 17.41
CA PRO A 179 1.23 -9.91 18.15
C PRO A 179 0.45 -8.87 17.31
N TYR A 180 1.14 -8.06 16.51
CA TYR A 180 0.53 -6.98 15.74
C TYR A 180 -0.09 -7.48 14.44
N ILE A 181 0.49 -8.51 13.81
CA ILE A 181 -0.16 -9.24 12.71
C ILE A 181 -1.50 -9.81 13.18
N LYS A 182 -1.50 -10.50 14.34
CA LYS A 182 -2.75 -11.02 14.93
C LYS A 182 -3.73 -9.92 15.27
N ASN A 183 -3.24 -8.76 15.72
CA ASN A 183 -4.11 -7.65 16.03
C ASN A 183 -4.76 -7.04 14.77
N ALA A 184 -3.98 -6.88 13.70
CA ALA A 184 -4.49 -6.47 12.40
C ALA A 184 -5.54 -7.45 11.84
N GLN A 185 -5.31 -8.77 12.01
CA GLN A 185 -6.26 -9.81 11.59
C GLN A 185 -7.60 -9.78 12.33
N LYS A 186 -7.69 -9.15 13.51
CA LYS A 186 -8.98 -8.92 14.18
C LYS A 186 -9.85 -7.92 13.41
N TYR A 187 -9.22 -6.93 12.78
CA TYR A 187 -9.89 -5.88 12.01
C TYR A 187 -10.09 -6.27 10.55
N ASN A 188 -9.11 -6.96 9.94
CA ASN A 188 -9.24 -7.55 8.62
C ASN A 188 -8.89 -9.04 8.64
N PRO A 189 -9.87 -9.94 8.83
CA PRO A 189 -9.66 -11.39 8.77
C PRO A 189 -9.16 -11.90 7.41
N ASN A 190 -9.33 -11.12 6.34
CA ASN A 190 -8.89 -11.45 4.98
C ASN A 190 -7.51 -10.86 4.64
N LEU A 191 -6.78 -10.31 5.63
CA LEU A 191 -5.46 -9.72 5.44
C LEU A 191 -4.50 -10.71 4.76
N LYS A 192 -4.02 -10.35 3.56
CA LYS A 192 -3.04 -11.12 2.80
C LYS A 192 -1.65 -10.75 3.25
N LEU A 193 -0.93 -11.70 3.83
CA LEU A 193 0.46 -11.46 4.22
C LEU A 193 1.40 -11.90 3.10
N PHE A 194 2.43 -11.11 2.81
CA PHE A 194 3.52 -11.55 1.96
C PHE A 194 4.86 -11.32 2.64
N ALA A 195 5.79 -12.25 2.50
CA ALA A 195 7.08 -12.18 3.18
C ALA A 195 8.23 -11.92 2.22
N ALA A 196 9.28 -11.24 2.68
CA ALA A 196 10.48 -10.99 1.90
C ALA A 196 11.72 -11.01 2.81
N PRO A 197 12.80 -11.74 2.46
CA PRO A 197 14.06 -11.62 3.18
C PRO A 197 14.87 -10.45 2.64
N TRP A 198 15.52 -9.70 3.52
CA TRP A 198 16.59 -8.78 3.11
C TRP A 198 17.87 -9.54 2.82
N ALA A 199 18.15 -10.64 3.51
CA ALA A 199 19.31 -11.47 3.22
C ALA A 199 19.12 -12.92 3.67
N ALA A 200 19.89 -13.82 3.05
CA ALA A 200 20.15 -15.13 3.60
C ALA A 200 21.02 -15.03 4.88
N PRO A 201 20.93 -16.02 5.80
CA PRO A 201 21.91 -16.17 6.87
C PRO A 201 23.35 -16.05 6.38
N GLY A 202 24.21 -15.37 7.15
CA GLY A 202 25.55 -15.00 6.70
C GLY A 202 26.38 -16.18 6.20
N TRP A 203 26.32 -17.33 6.87
CA TRP A 203 27.07 -18.53 6.49
C TRP A 203 26.67 -19.15 5.13
N LEU A 204 25.48 -18.82 4.60
CA LEU A 204 25.06 -19.21 3.25
C LEU A 204 25.65 -18.31 2.17
N LYS A 205 26.12 -17.11 2.52
CA LYS A 205 26.63 -16.11 1.57
C LYS A 205 28.13 -16.24 1.32
N THR A 206 28.58 -15.75 0.17
CA THR A 206 30.00 -15.71 -0.23
C THR A 206 30.87 -14.87 0.69
N THR A 207 30.29 -13.87 1.35
CA THR A 207 30.97 -12.99 2.30
C THR A 207 31.00 -13.52 3.72
N LYS A 208 30.24 -14.59 4.03
CA LYS A 208 29.97 -15.09 5.39
C LYS A 208 29.26 -14.09 6.32
N GLU A 209 28.74 -13.00 5.77
CA GLU A 209 28.09 -11.92 6.49
C GLU A 209 26.68 -11.67 5.94
N MET A 210 25.71 -11.44 6.81
CA MET A 210 24.33 -11.12 6.39
C MET A 210 24.25 -9.73 5.75
N THR A 211 25.08 -8.79 6.22
CA THR A 211 25.17 -7.42 5.71
C THR A 211 26.11 -7.30 4.52
N GLY A 212 25.92 -6.21 3.77
CA GLY A 212 26.75 -5.88 2.62
C GLY A 212 26.52 -6.79 1.42
N PRO A 213 27.31 -6.60 0.36
CA PRO A 213 27.17 -7.35 -0.89
C PRO A 213 27.41 -8.84 -0.70
N GLY A 214 27.14 -9.62 -1.75
CA GLY A 214 27.43 -11.04 -1.81
C GLY A 214 26.23 -11.87 -2.23
N ALA A 215 26.51 -12.95 -2.96
CA ALA A 215 25.53 -13.95 -3.38
C ALA A 215 25.51 -15.12 -2.40
N LEU A 216 24.61 -16.07 -2.62
CA LEU A 216 24.73 -17.41 -2.03
C LEU A 216 26.02 -18.09 -2.52
N ASN A 217 26.58 -18.96 -1.67
CA ASN A 217 27.65 -19.85 -2.07
C ASN A 217 27.17 -20.86 -3.12
N GLY A 218 28.05 -21.20 -4.05
CA GLY A 218 27.84 -22.22 -5.06
C GLY A 218 26.75 -21.87 -6.09
N LYS A 219 25.88 -22.83 -6.44
CA LYS A 219 24.89 -22.72 -7.53
C LYS A 219 23.62 -23.50 -7.18
N ALA A 220 22.50 -23.13 -7.82
CA ALA A 220 21.21 -23.82 -7.69
C ALA A 220 21.36 -25.35 -7.76
N GLY A 221 20.64 -26.05 -6.89
CA GLY A 221 20.72 -27.50 -6.69
C GLY A 221 21.78 -27.97 -5.69
N ASP A 222 22.66 -27.08 -5.19
CA ASP A 222 23.62 -27.42 -4.15
C ASP A 222 23.05 -27.35 -2.72
N ASN A 223 23.88 -27.73 -1.74
CA ASN A 223 23.46 -27.72 -0.34
C ASN A 223 23.15 -26.31 0.19
N TYR A 224 23.77 -25.24 -0.33
CA TYR A 224 23.51 -23.87 0.13
C TYR A 224 22.15 -23.36 -0.35
N HIS A 225 21.82 -23.59 -1.62
CA HIS A 225 20.54 -23.20 -2.21
C HIS A 225 19.40 -24.05 -1.64
N GLN A 226 19.61 -25.37 -1.47
CA GLN A 226 18.63 -26.23 -0.80
C GLN A 226 18.39 -25.81 0.66
N ALA A 227 19.45 -25.44 1.39
CA ALA A 227 19.32 -24.95 2.76
C ALA A 227 18.55 -23.62 2.79
N TYR A 228 18.82 -22.70 1.86
CA TYR A 228 18.08 -21.44 1.78
C TYR A 228 16.61 -21.67 1.41
N ALA A 229 16.31 -22.56 0.46
CA ALA A 229 14.93 -22.94 0.14
C ALA A 229 14.20 -23.54 1.37
N LYS A 230 14.88 -24.39 2.16
CA LYS A 230 14.33 -24.88 3.44
C LYS A 230 14.13 -23.76 4.45
N TYR A 231 15.00 -22.75 4.50
CA TYR A 231 14.86 -21.60 5.39
C TYR A 231 13.51 -20.87 5.17
N PHE A 232 13.10 -20.68 3.91
CA PHE A 232 11.77 -20.16 3.58
C PHE A 232 10.64 -21.08 4.07
N VAL A 233 10.74 -22.39 3.81
CA VAL A 233 9.73 -23.36 4.25
C VAL A 233 9.59 -23.36 5.78
N ARG A 234 10.71 -23.36 6.51
CA ARG A 234 10.73 -23.31 7.97
C ARG A 234 10.11 -22.02 8.50
N PHE A 235 10.37 -20.87 7.86
CA PHE A 235 9.70 -19.61 8.20
C PHE A 235 8.17 -19.72 8.10
N LEU A 236 7.65 -20.26 6.98
CA LEU A 236 6.21 -20.45 6.79
C LEU A 236 5.62 -21.41 7.83
N GLU A 237 6.32 -22.51 8.12
CA GLU A 237 5.89 -23.49 9.13
C GLU A 237 5.86 -22.90 10.55
N GLU A 238 6.89 -22.16 10.96
CA GLU A 238 6.96 -21.57 12.31
C GLU A 238 5.92 -20.47 12.52
N TYR A 239 5.67 -19.60 11.53
CA TYR A 239 4.56 -18.64 11.59
C TYR A 239 3.20 -19.36 11.56
N GLY A 240 3.09 -20.45 10.79
CA GLY A 240 1.90 -21.31 10.75
C GLY A 240 1.52 -21.88 12.13
N LYS A 241 2.50 -22.24 12.97
CA LYS A 241 2.25 -22.66 14.37
C LYS A 241 1.59 -21.58 15.22
N SER A 242 1.76 -20.31 14.85
CA SER A 242 1.08 -19.18 15.49
C SER A 242 -0.28 -18.87 14.87
N GLY A 243 -0.76 -19.64 13.88
CA GLY A 243 -1.99 -19.38 13.15
C GLY A 243 -1.86 -18.28 12.09
N ILE A 244 -0.63 -17.98 11.66
CA ILE A 244 -0.35 -16.97 10.62
C ILE A 244 0.05 -17.68 9.33
N SER A 245 -0.74 -17.48 8.28
CA SER A 245 -0.46 -17.99 6.93
C SER A 245 -0.09 -16.86 5.98
N PHE A 246 0.73 -17.16 4.98
CA PHE A 246 1.14 -16.20 3.97
C PHE A 246 0.41 -16.44 2.65
N TRP A 247 -0.03 -15.35 2.03
CA TRP A 247 -0.54 -15.31 0.67
C TRP A 247 0.59 -15.29 -0.36
N GLY A 248 1.68 -14.59 -0.05
CA GLY A 248 2.79 -14.38 -0.99
C GLY A 248 4.17 -14.50 -0.35
N LEU A 249 5.19 -14.65 -1.19
CA LEU A 249 6.58 -14.70 -0.79
C LEU A 249 7.48 -14.15 -1.89
N SER A 250 8.23 -13.09 -1.63
CA SER A 250 9.30 -12.63 -2.51
C SER A 250 10.54 -13.51 -2.34
N THR A 251 11.15 -13.87 -3.46
CA THR A 251 12.41 -14.63 -3.46
C THR A 251 13.57 -13.89 -2.78
N GLN A 252 13.59 -12.56 -2.87
CA GLN A 252 14.63 -11.72 -2.28
C GLN A 252 14.21 -10.26 -2.38
N ASN A 253 14.32 -9.47 -1.31
CA ASN A 253 14.22 -8.00 -1.39
C ASN A 253 15.47 -7.42 -2.06
N GLN A 254 15.29 -6.53 -3.03
CA GLN A 254 16.34 -5.83 -3.78
C GLN A 254 17.52 -6.73 -4.16
N PRO A 255 17.31 -7.81 -4.94
CA PRO A 255 18.36 -8.74 -5.32
C PRO A 255 19.55 -8.06 -6.02
N THR A 256 19.34 -6.93 -6.71
CA THR A 256 20.43 -6.19 -7.37
C THR A 256 21.36 -5.50 -6.38
N LEU A 257 20.86 -5.11 -5.20
CA LEU A 257 21.63 -4.43 -4.15
C LEU A 257 22.78 -5.30 -3.63
N GLY A 258 22.66 -6.63 -3.73
CA GLY A 258 23.73 -7.56 -3.40
C GLY A 258 25.00 -7.41 -4.27
N SER A 259 24.93 -6.69 -5.39
CA SER A 259 26.07 -6.39 -6.26
C SER A 259 26.78 -5.09 -5.91
N ASP A 260 26.15 -4.18 -5.15
CA ASP A 260 26.74 -2.91 -4.79
C ASP A 260 27.81 -3.09 -3.70
N LYS A 261 29.07 -2.86 -4.08
CA LYS A 261 30.21 -2.94 -3.17
C LYS A 261 30.19 -1.92 -2.04
N LYS A 262 29.37 -0.87 -2.15
CA LYS A 262 29.20 0.16 -1.12
C LYS A 262 28.03 -0.14 -0.18
N ASN A 263 27.20 -1.13 -0.50
CA ASN A 263 26.07 -1.51 0.35
C ASN A 263 26.56 -1.94 1.74
N LYS A 264 25.84 -1.49 2.78
CA LYS A 264 26.10 -1.81 4.18
C LYS A 264 24.94 -2.51 4.87
N ILE A 265 23.74 -2.47 4.28
CA ILE A 265 22.56 -3.12 4.85
C ILE A 265 22.52 -4.60 4.46
N GLN A 266 21.62 -5.36 5.08
CA GLN A 266 21.36 -6.74 4.69
C GLN A 266 20.94 -6.82 3.22
N SER A 267 21.66 -7.60 2.43
CA SER A 267 21.30 -7.92 1.05
C SER A 267 21.75 -9.33 0.68
N THR A 268 21.17 -9.90 -0.37
CA THR A 268 21.67 -11.12 -1.02
C THR A 268 21.51 -10.99 -2.52
N LEU A 269 22.63 -11.14 -3.24
CA LEU A 269 22.66 -10.98 -4.68
C LEU A 269 21.95 -12.15 -5.37
N PHE A 270 20.97 -11.79 -6.20
CA PHE A 270 20.59 -12.59 -7.34
C PHE A 270 20.76 -11.78 -8.63
N THR A 271 21.13 -12.43 -9.72
CA THR A 271 20.81 -11.93 -11.07
C THR A 271 19.48 -12.56 -11.49
N ALA A 272 18.88 -12.08 -12.58
CA ALA A 272 17.66 -12.71 -13.10
C ALA A 272 17.88 -14.20 -13.42
N GLU A 273 19.07 -14.59 -13.91
CA GLU A 273 19.42 -15.98 -14.18
C GLU A 273 19.56 -16.81 -12.90
N THR A 274 20.25 -16.30 -11.88
CA THR A 274 20.41 -17.06 -10.63
C THR A 274 19.11 -17.14 -9.84
N GLN A 275 18.24 -16.11 -9.92
CA GLN A 275 16.89 -16.17 -9.34
C GLN A 275 16.04 -17.22 -10.07
N ARG A 276 16.04 -17.23 -11.41
CA ARG A 276 15.37 -18.27 -12.22
C ARG A 276 15.84 -19.66 -11.81
N ASP A 277 17.15 -19.88 -11.74
CA ASP A 277 17.72 -21.20 -11.44
C ASP A 277 17.36 -21.66 -10.02
N PHE A 278 17.40 -20.74 -9.04
CA PHE A 278 16.99 -21.00 -7.66
C PHE A 278 15.50 -21.35 -7.54
N ILE A 279 14.62 -20.63 -8.23
CA ILE A 279 13.18 -20.92 -8.26
C ILE A 279 12.93 -22.29 -8.89
N LYS A 280 13.52 -22.53 -10.07
CA LYS A 280 13.35 -23.75 -10.85
C LYS A 280 13.81 -25.00 -10.09
N THR A 281 14.95 -24.92 -9.43
CA THR A 281 15.68 -26.09 -8.91
C THR A 281 15.43 -26.33 -7.43
N ASP A 282 15.32 -25.27 -6.63
CA ASP A 282 15.33 -25.37 -5.17
C ASP A 282 14.04 -24.84 -4.54
N LEU A 283 13.79 -23.53 -4.63
CA LEU A 283 12.71 -22.88 -3.89
C LEU A 283 11.32 -23.30 -4.36
N GLY A 284 11.06 -23.31 -5.67
CA GLY A 284 9.78 -23.74 -6.24
C GLY A 284 9.40 -25.17 -5.84
N PRO A 285 10.28 -26.17 -6.07
CA PRO A 285 10.06 -27.54 -5.60
C PRO A 285 9.89 -27.66 -4.08
N ALA A 286 10.68 -26.93 -3.28
CA ALA A 286 10.57 -26.96 -1.82
C ALA A 286 9.22 -26.41 -1.32
N LEU A 287 8.73 -25.32 -1.91
CA LEU A 287 7.41 -24.75 -1.60
C LEU A 287 6.30 -25.71 -2.01
N ALA A 288 6.35 -26.26 -3.23
CA ALA A 288 5.34 -27.19 -3.73
C ALA A 288 5.23 -28.48 -2.89
N ALA A 289 6.35 -28.94 -2.30
CA ALA A 289 6.37 -30.10 -1.41
C ALA A 289 5.91 -29.78 0.02
N SER A 290 5.88 -28.51 0.43
CA SER A 290 5.48 -28.10 1.77
C SER A 290 3.98 -27.83 1.87
N SER A 291 3.35 -28.36 2.93
CA SER A 291 1.95 -28.04 3.26
C SER A 291 1.71 -26.56 3.54
N SER A 292 2.73 -25.85 4.06
CA SER A 292 2.64 -24.41 4.35
C SER A 292 3.04 -23.52 3.17
N GLY A 293 3.70 -24.09 2.15
CA GLY A 293 4.24 -23.35 1.00
C GLY A 293 3.49 -23.55 -0.32
N LYS A 294 2.80 -24.68 -0.52
CA LYS A 294 2.27 -25.09 -1.82
C LYS A 294 1.29 -24.11 -2.50
N ASP A 295 0.59 -23.29 -1.72
CA ASP A 295 -0.43 -22.34 -2.20
C ASP A 295 0.07 -20.88 -2.22
N VAL A 296 1.31 -20.63 -1.76
CA VAL A 296 1.91 -19.30 -1.69
C VAL A 296 2.23 -18.77 -3.09
N LYS A 297 1.89 -17.51 -3.36
CA LYS A 297 2.28 -16.81 -4.59
C LYS A 297 3.73 -16.36 -4.50
N LEU A 298 4.62 -16.96 -5.30
CA LEU A 298 6.02 -16.54 -5.33
C LEU A 298 6.20 -15.28 -6.18
N LEU A 299 6.86 -14.26 -5.64
CA LEU A 299 7.18 -13.00 -6.31
C LEU A 299 8.66 -12.97 -6.73
N ILE A 300 8.88 -12.54 -7.97
CA ILE A 300 10.20 -12.30 -8.54
C ILE A 300 10.52 -10.81 -8.53
N LEU A 301 11.78 -10.48 -8.86
CA LEU A 301 12.33 -9.12 -8.81
C LEU A 301 12.35 -8.53 -7.39
N ASP A 302 11.23 -7.98 -6.91
CA ASP A 302 11.11 -7.24 -5.63
C ASP A 302 12.21 -6.17 -5.51
N ASP A 303 12.29 -5.31 -6.54
CA ASP A 303 13.33 -4.31 -6.76
C ASP A 303 12.78 -3.18 -7.66
N ASN A 304 13.63 -2.26 -8.08
CA ASN A 304 13.24 -1.09 -8.89
C ASN A 304 12.80 -1.45 -10.33
N ARG A 305 11.88 -0.63 -10.87
CA ARG A 305 11.23 -0.80 -12.19
C ARG A 305 12.19 -0.88 -13.38
N GLY A 306 13.37 -0.25 -13.32
CA GLY A 306 14.38 -0.29 -14.40
C GLY A 306 14.92 -1.66 -14.77
N ASN A 307 14.72 -2.66 -13.91
CA ASN A 307 15.07 -4.05 -14.20
C ASN A 307 14.08 -4.72 -15.16
N LEU A 308 12.91 -4.11 -15.38
CA LEU A 308 11.85 -4.62 -16.23
C LEU A 308 11.94 -4.07 -17.67
N PRO A 309 11.43 -4.78 -18.68
CA PRO A 309 10.87 -6.14 -18.62
C PRO A 309 11.95 -7.24 -18.59
N LYS A 310 13.23 -6.89 -18.70
CA LYS A 310 14.33 -7.87 -18.90
C LYS A 310 14.39 -8.94 -17.80
N TRP A 311 14.22 -8.55 -16.54
CA TRP A 311 14.23 -9.50 -15.43
C TRP A 311 13.07 -10.51 -15.54
N ALA A 312 11.87 -10.02 -15.83
CA ALA A 312 10.70 -10.85 -16.06
C ALA A 312 10.91 -11.77 -17.28
N ASP A 313 11.45 -11.25 -18.39
CA ASP A 313 11.76 -12.04 -19.58
C ASP A 313 12.73 -13.20 -19.27
N THR A 314 13.78 -12.97 -18.46
CA THR A 314 14.74 -14.04 -18.12
C THR A 314 14.11 -15.13 -17.25
N VAL A 315 13.27 -14.77 -16.27
CA VAL A 315 12.69 -15.75 -15.33
C VAL A 315 11.45 -16.44 -15.92
N LEU A 316 10.54 -15.69 -16.55
CA LEU A 316 9.22 -16.17 -16.95
C LEU A 316 9.21 -16.88 -18.32
N ASN A 317 10.24 -16.68 -19.16
CA ASN A 317 10.38 -17.46 -20.40
C ASN A 317 10.93 -18.89 -20.15
N ASP A 318 11.46 -19.19 -18.96
CA ASP A 318 11.76 -20.58 -18.56
C ASP A 318 10.54 -21.18 -17.86
N MET A 319 9.81 -22.04 -18.57
CA MET A 319 8.58 -22.67 -18.08
C MET A 319 8.76 -23.47 -16.78
N ASP A 320 9.96 -23.98 -16.50
CA ASP A 320 10.21 -24.72 -15.25
C ASP A 320 10.36 -23.79 -14.05
N ALA A 321 10.77 -22.54 -14.25
CA ALA A 321 10.72 -21.50 -13.22
C ALA A 321 9.32 -20.87 -13.16
N ALA A 322 8.79 -20.47 -14.31
CA ALA A 322 7.55 -19.72 -14.45
C ALA A 322 6.34 -20.39 -13.80
N LYS A 323 6.27 -21.73 -13.82
CA LYS A 323 5.18 -22.50 -13.19
C LYS A 323 5.05 -22.31 -11.67
N TYR A 324 6.09 -21.82 -11.00
CA TYR A 324 6.08 -21.53 -9.55
C TYR A 324 5.83 -20.05 -9.24
N VAL A 325 5.91 -19.17 -10.23
CA VAL A 325 5.81 -17.71 -10.03
C VAL A 325 4.35 -17.28 -10.07
N GLY A 326 3.94 -16.43 -9.13
CA GLY A 326 2.63 -15.81 -9.11
C GLY A 326 2.61 -14.38 -9.65
N GLY A 327 3.69 -13.62 -9.43
CA GLY A 327 3.76 -12.22 -9.82
C GLY A 327 5.15 -11.60 -9.69
N ILE A 328 5.21 -10.28 -9.86
CA ILE A 328 6.43 -9.47 -9.92
C ILE A 328 6.31 -8.38 -8.86
N GLY A 329 7.30 -8.26 -7.97
CA GLY A 329 7.40 -7.17 -6.99
C GLY A 329 8.18 -5.98 -7.57
N VAL A 330 7.71 -4.76 -7.30
CA VAL A 330 8.33 -3.50 -7.76
C VAL A 330 8.37 -2.47 -6.62
N HIS A 331 9.47 -1.72 -6.53
CA HIS A 331 9.68 -0.61 -5.58
C HIS A 331 9.55 0.76 -6.26
N ALA A 332 9.19 1.80 -5.49
CA ALA A 332 8.93 3.18 -5.99
C ALA A 332 10.17 4.10 -6.14
N TYR A 333 11.41 3.61 -5.90
CA TYR A 333 12.57 4.50 -5.70
C TYR A 333 13.27 5.00 -6.98
N GLN A 334 12.88 4.50 -8.17
CA GLN A 334 13.48 4.88 -9.47
C GLN A 334 12.41 5.23 -10.51
N ASP A 335 11.37 5.94 -10.09
CA ASP A 335 10.18 6.19 -10.89
C ASP A 335 10.35 7.27 -11.97
N GLY A 336 11.50 7.95 -12.01
CA GLY A 336 11.88 8.82 -13.13
C GLY A 336 12.17 8.07 -14.44
N GLU A 337 12.19 6.73 -14.42
CA GLU A 337 12.33 5.88 -15.60
C GLU A 337 10.97 5.61 -16.23
N THR A 338 10.84 5.79 -17.55
CA THR A 338 9.56 5.85 -18.28
C THR A 338 8.59 4.72 -17.92
N ASP A 339 7.31 5.05 -17.73
CA ASP A 339 6.17 4.16 -17.42
C ASP A 339 6.04 2.93 -18.35
N ASN A 340 6.68 3.00 -19.52
CA ASN A 340 6.80 1.90 -20.50
C ASN A 340 7.30 0.58 -19.88
N HIS A 341 8.11 0.60 -18.82
CA HIS A 341 8.62 -0.65 -18.22
C HIS A 341 7.50 -1.57 -17.73
N LEU A 342 6.46 -1.01 -17.11
CA LEU A 342 5.35 -1.77 -16.56
C LEU A 342 4.39 -2.22 -17.66
N ASP A 343 4.06 -1.32 -18.59
CA ASP A 343 3.25 -1.60 -19.79
C ASP A 343 3.86 -2.71 -20.65
N GLU A 344 5.16 -2.62 -20.95
CA GLU A 344 5.87 -3.63 -21.73
C GLU A 344 5.92 -4.97 -20.99
N THR A 345 6.11 -4.95 -19.67
CA THR A 345 6.13 -6.17 -18.86
C THR A 345 4.78 -6.85 -18.88
N HIS A 346 3.69 -6.11 -18.63
CA HIS A 346 2.34 -6.67 -18.68
C HIS A 346 2.01 -7.21 -20.07
N LYS A 347 2.37 -6.49 -21.15
CA LYS A 347 2.15 -6.93 -22.52
C LYS A 347 2.84 -8.26 -22.84
N LYS A 348 4.05 -8.49 -22.34
CA LYS A 348 4.81 -9.74 -22.55
C LYS A 348 4.36 -10.87 -21.62
N HIS A 349 3.98 -10.53 -20.39
CA HIS A 349 3.68 -11.49 -19.30
C HIS A 349 2.30 -11.25 -18.67
N PRO A 350 1.20 -11.23 -19.43
CA PRO A 350 -0.11 -10.76 -18.95
C PRO A 350 -0.75 -11.62 -17.86
N ASN A 351 -0.26 -12.86 -17.68
CA ASN A 351 -0.77 -13.81 -16.69
C ASN A 351 -0.15 -13.62 -15.29
N PHE A 352 0.81 -12.71 -15.13
CA PHE A 352 1.51 -12.44 -13.88
C PHE A 352 1.15 -11.03 -13.40
N PHE A 353 0.68 -10.91 -12.16
CA PHE A 353 0.38 -9.60 -11.60
C PHE A 353 1.68 -8.85 -11.27
N ILE A 354 1.61 -7.52 -11.30
CA ILE A 354 2.67 -6.64 -10.80
C ILE A 354 2.16 -6.02 -9.49
N LEU A 355 2.98 -6.02 -8.44
CA LEU A 355 2.63 -5.52 -7.10
C LEU A 355 3.69 -4.54 -6.62
N GLY A 356 3.25 -3.37 -6.14
CA GLY A 356 4.08 -2.42 -5.41
C GLY A 356 4.36 -2.97 -4.02
N THR A 357 5.57 -3.44 -3.80
CA THR A 357 5.98 -4.13 -2.57
C THR A 357 6.67 -3.21 -1.57
N GLU A 358 7.15 -2.05 -2.02
CA GLU A 358 7.79 -1.05 -1.17
C GLU A 358 7.72 0.36 -1.78
N ALA A 359 7.20 1.29 -0.99
CA ALA A 359 7.28 2.73 -1.22
C ALA A 359 7.52 3.43 0.12
N SER A 360 8.18 4.59 0.08
CA SER A 360 8.53 5.35 1.28
C SER A 360 8.85 6.77 0.90
N GLU A 361 8.60 7.70 1.83
CA GLU A 361 9.05 9.09 1.72
C GLU A 361 10.22 9.39 2.68
N GLY A 362 11.00 10.42 2.36
CA GLY A 362 12.10 10.89 3.23
C GLY A 362 13.31 9.96 3.34
N TYR A 363 13.52 9.12 2.33
CA TYR A 363 14.66 8.20 2.22
C TYR A 363 15.90 8.83 1.56
N GLY A 364 15.78 10.04 0.99
CA GLY A 364 16.91 10.73 0.38
C GLY A 364 17.94 11.15 1.43
N SER A 365 19.23 10.98 1.14
CA SER A 365 20.34 11.37 2.04
C SER A 365 20.37 12.85 2.45
N LYS A 366 19.63 13.72 1.75
CA LYS A 366 19.49 15.16 2.05
C LYS A 366 18.12 15.52 2.62
N ASP A 367 17.23 14.56 2.73
CA ASP A 367 15.86 14.80 3.17
C ASP A 367 15.82 14.98 4.68
N THR A 368 14.85 15.76 5.13
CA THR A 368 14.46 15.70 6.54
C THR A 368 13.67 14.41 6.72
N HIS A 369 14.20 13.41 7.43
CA HIS A 369 13.57 12.09 7.53
C HIS A 369 12.08 12.16 7.89
N VAL A 370 11.74 12.60 9.10
CA VAL A 370 10.35 12.88 9.49
C VAL A 370 10.04 14.36 9.30
N ASP A 371 9.11 14.69 8.40
CA ASP A 371 8.71 16.06 8.11
C ASP A 371 7.22 16.26 8.41
N TYR A 372 6.93 16.86 9.56
CA TYR A 372 5.59 16.90 10.14
C TYR A 372 4.62 17.75 9.33
N GLY A 373 3.58 17.10 8.79
CA GLY A 373 2.52 17.77 8.06
C GLY A 373 2.89 18.16 6.63
N ASN A 374 4.04 17.70 6.12
CA ASN A 374 4.48 18.01 4.76
C ASN A 374 3.47 17.46 3.73
N TRP A 375 2.84 18.38 3.02
CA TRP A 375 1.87 18.07 1.97
C TRP A 375 2.51 17.49 0.71
N ASP A 376 3.71 17.92 0.36
CA ASP A 376 4.39 17.49 -0.87
C ASP A 376 4.62 15.98 -0.83
N ARG A 377 4.98 15.43 0.33
CA ARG A 377 5.05 13.97 0.55
C ARG A 377 3.74 13.24 0.31
N ALA A 378 2.61 13.86 0.67
CA ALA A 378 1.29 13.28 0.41
C ALA A 378 0.90 13.37 -1.07
N ALA A 379 1.27 14.45 -1.75
CA ALA A 379 1.09 14.60 -3.18
C ALA A 379 1.97 13.60 -3.96
N ASP A 380 3.22 13.40 -3.54
CA ASP A 380 4.17 12.45 -4.12
C ASP A 380 3.68 11.01 -3.90
N THR A 381 3.26 10.64 -2.68
CA THR A 381 2.63 9.34 -2.40
C THR A 381 1.39 9.10 -3.28
N ALA A 382 0.52 10.09 -3.43
CA ALA A 382 -0.66 9.95 -4.28
C ALA A 382 -0.31 9.84 -5.77
N SER A 383 0.71 10.57 -6.21
CA SER A 383 1.22 10.54 -7.58
C SER A 383 1.83 9.19 -7.93
N ASP A 384 2.64 8.62 -7.04
CA ASP A 384 3.19 7.26 -7.17
C ASP A 384 2.06 6.23 -7.29
N ILE A 385 1.07 6.26 -6.39
CA ILE A 385 -0.07 5.35 -6.48
C ILE A 385 -0.84 5.55 -7.80
N LEU A 386 -1.08 6.79 -8.24
CA LEU A 386 -1.76 7.07 -9.52
C LEU A 386 -1.00 6.51 -10.72
N ASP A 387 0.30 6.75 -10.79
CA ASP A 387 1.19 6.21 -11.82
C ASP A 387 1.14 4.67 -11.83
N ASN A 388 1.34 4.06 -10.67
CA ASN A 388 1.33 2.61 -10.50
C ASN A 388 0.00 2.01 -10.99
N MET A 389 -1.13 2.57 -10.55
CA MET A 389 -2.45 2.08 -10.92
C MET A 389 -2.76 2.30 -12.40
N ASN A 390 -2.22 3.34 -13.03
CA ASN A 390 -2.40 3.57 -14.46
C ASN A 390 -1.52 2.64 -15.32
N ASN A 391 -0.47 2.07 -14.74
CA ASN A 391 0.52 1.24 -15.41
C ASN A 391 0.53 -0.21 -14.88
N TRP A 392 -0.65 -0.85 -14.86
CA TRP A 392 -0.86 -2.29 -14.57
C TRP A 392 -0.49 -2.81 -13.17
N MET A 393 -0.03 -1.97 -12.25
CA MET A 393 0.18 -2.43 -10.88
C MET A 393 -1.16 -2.74 -10.23
N THR A 394 -1.18 -3.85 -9.49
CA THR A 394 -2.39 -4.41 -8.88
C THR A 394 -2.49 -4.08 -7.39
N GLY A 395 -1.52 -3.37 -6.84
CA GLY A 395 -1.48 -2.96 -5.44
C GLY A 395 -0.21 -2.18 -5.11
N TRP A 396 -0.18 -1.63 -3.91
CA TRP A 396 0.88 -0.74 -3.42
C TRP A 396 1.08 -0.92 -1.92
N THR A 397 2.32 -0.88 -1.43
CA THR A 397 2.67 -1.19 -0.03
C THR A 397 3.66 -0.20 0.54
N GLU A 398 3.27 0.45 1.63
CA GLU A 398 4.14 1.34 2.41
C GLU A 398 5.24 0.56 3.17
N ARG A 399 6.44 1.12 3.22
CA ARG A 399 7.63 0.50 3.84
C ARG A 399 7.51 0.33 5.34
N ASN A 400 6.79 1.20 6.05
CA ASN A 400 6.59 1.09 7.50
C ASN A 400 5.18 1.55 7.92
N LEU A 401 4.55 0.81 8.83
CA LEU A 401 3.27 1.23 9.43
C LEU A 401 3.46 2.46 10.32
N ILE A 402 4.54 2.48 11.11
CA ILE A 402 4.77 3.52 12.11
C ILE A 402 6.24 3.63 12.45
N LEU A 403 6.72 4.86 12.57
CA LEU A 403 8.08 5.18 13.00
C LEU A 403 8.08 6.11 14.21
N ASP A 404 9.23 6.29 14.84
CA ASP A 404 9.41 7.27 15.90
C ASP A 404 9.65 8.68 15.34
N ALA A 405 9.82 9.67 16.23
CA ALA A 405 10.08 11.07 15.86
C ALA A 405 11.37 11.31 15.06
N LEU A 406 12.27 10.33 14.96
CA LEU A 406 13.48 10.37 14.14
C LEU A 406 13.32 9.60 12.82
N GLY A 407 12.29 8.77 12.66
CA GLY A 407 12.09 7.91 11.50
C GLY A 407 12.65 6.51 11.66
N GLY A 408 12.81 6.03 12.90
CA GLY A 408 13.41 4.74 13.23
C GLY A 408 12.53 3.82 14.09
N PRO A 409 13.13 2.80 14.73
CA PRO A 409 14.57 2.52 14.80
C PRO A 409 15.18 1.93 13.51
N SER A 410 16.47 2.16 13.32
CA SER A 410 17.29 1.60 12.24
C SER A 410 18.72 1.36 12.74
N TRP A 411 19.25 0.14 12.61
CA TRP A 411 20.59 -0.19 13.15
C TRP A 411 21.72 0.49 12.37
N VAL A 412 21.45 0.88 11.12
CA VAL A 412 22.37 1.66 10.28
C VAL A 412 22.17 3.17 10.41
N SER A 413 21.24 3.62 11.26
CA SER A 413 20.82 5.02 11.35
C SER A 413 20.32 5.59 10.01
N ASP A 414 19.75 4.72 9.17
CA ASP A 414 19.07 5.11 7.93
C ASP A 414 17.57 5.24 8.24
N TYR A 415 17.11 6.49 8.32
CA TYR A 415 15.77 6.83 8.76
C TYR A 415 14.91 7.32 7.59
N THR A 416 13.59 7.22 7.71
CA THR A 416 12.63 7.70 6.71
C THR A 416 11.44 8.39 7.38
N ASP A 417 10.51 8.93 6.59
CA ASP A 417 9.19 9.27 7.12
C ASP A 417 8.30 8.02 7.16
N ALA A 418 7.12 8.15 7.76
CA ALA A 418 6.05 7.17 7.68
C ALA A 418 4.68 7.88 7.78
N PRO A 419 3.59 7.27 7.29
CA PRO A 419 2.26 7.87 7.41
C PRO A 419 1.79 8.10 8.87
N VAL A 420 2.36 7.36 9.83
CA VAL A 420 2.11 7.52 11.27
C VAL A 420 3.41 7.64 12.06
N ILE A 421 3.48 8.62 12.97
CA ILE A 421 4.64 8.87 13.84
C ILE A 421 4.27 8.74 15.32
N ALA A 422 5.02 7.94 16.08
CA ALA A 422 4.78 7.62 17.48
C ALA A 422 5.38 8.65 18.45
N PHE A 423 4.60 9.02 19.48
CA PHE A 423 5.04 9.84 20.61
C PHE A 423 4.67 9.19 21.95
N PRO A 424 5.40 8.15 22.38
CA PRO A 424 5.05 7.37 23.57
C PRO A 424 5.01 8.18 24.86
N ALA A 425 5.92 9.15 25.03
CA ALA A 425 5.95 10.03 26.20
C ALA A 425 4.68 10.90 26.35
N MET A 426 3.98 11.17 25.25
CA MET A 426 2.73 11.93 25.24
C MET A 426 1.49 11.05 25.15
N ALA A 427 1.65 9.72 25.07
CA ALA A 427 0.57 8.79 24.74
C ALA A 427 -0.21 9.24 23.49
N GLN A 428 0.52 9.58 22.43
CA GLN A 428 -0.03 10.08 21.18
C GLN A 428 0.68 9.47 19.97
N PHE A 429 0.00 9.51 18.83
CA PHE A 429 0.63 9.38 17.52
C PHE A 429 0.08 10.45 16.58
N TYR A 430 0.86 10.82 15.57
CA TYR A 430 0.41 11.75 14.53
C TYR A 430 0.16 11.01 13.23
N LYS A 431 -0.97 11.30 12.59
CA LYS A 431 -1.21 10.95 11.19
C LYS A 431 -0.68 12.06 10.31
N GLN A 432 0.30 11.72 9.49
CA GLN A 432 0.84 12.58 8.44
C GLN A 432 -0.19 12.72 7.29
N PRO A 433 -0.11 13.77 6.46
CA PRO A 433 -0.95 13.90 5.26
C PRO A 433 -0.89 12.67 4.33
N MET A 434 0.24 11.96 4.29
CA MET A 434 0.41 10.70 3.55
C MET A 434 -0.62 9.63 3.94
N PHE A 435 -1.03 9.55 5.21
CA PHE A 435 -2.07 8.62 5.65
C PHE A 435 -3.37 8.85 4.88
N TYR A 436 -3.76 10.11 4.71
CA TYR A 436 -4.98 10.48 4.01
C TYR A 436 -4.84 10.32 2.50
N ALA A 437 -3.65 10.60 1.94
CA ALA A 437 -3.34 10.30 0.56
C ALA A 437 -3.56 8.81 0.25
N ILE A 438 -3.02 7.90 1.07
CA ILE A 438 -3.22 6.46 0.94
C ILE A 438 -4.71 6.09 1.07
N ALA A 439 -5.46 6.76 1.95
CA ALA A 439 -6.89 6.49 2.15
C ALA A 439 -7.74 6.74 0.90
N HIS A 440 -7.40 7.74 0.08
CA HIS A 440 -8.10 8.02 -1.18
C HIS A 440 -8.13 6.82 -2.16
N PHE A 441 -7.18 5.90 -2.01
CA PHE A 441 -7.07 4.67 -2.79
C PHE A 441 -7.51 3.46 -1.98
N SER A 442 -6.82 3.19 -0.87
CA SER A 442 -6.99 1.99 -0.05
C SER A 442 -8.39 1.79 0.53
N HIS A 443 -9.03 2.88 0.96
CA HIS A 443 -10.36 2.80 1.54
C HIS A 443 -11.44 2.63 0.46
N PHE A 444 -11.35 3.40 -0.63
CA PHE A 444 -12.43 3.51 -1.62
C PHE A 444 -12.36 2.44 -2.73
N ILE A 445 -11.15 2.05 -3.15
CA ILE A 445 -10.94 1.00 -4.15
C ILE A 445 -10.95 -0.35 -3.43
N LYS A 446 -12.06 -1.08 -3.57
CA LYS A 446 -12.28 -2.33 -2.85
C LYS A 446 -11.47 -3.49 -3.48
N PRO A 447 -11.10 -4.53 -2.71
CA PRO A 447 -10.49 -5.73 -3.26
C PRO A 447 -11.33 -6.30 -4.41
N GLY A 448 -10.70 -6.57 -5.55
CA GLY A 448 -11.39 -7.04 -6.75
C GLY A 448 -11.94 -5.93 -7.64
N ALA A 449 -11.74 -4.66 -7.30
CA ALA A 449 -12.02 -3.55 -8.21
C ALA A 449 -11.20 -3.70 -9.49
N VAL A 450 -11.75 -3.27 -10.62
CA VAL A 450 -11.06 -3.25 -11.91
C VAL A 450 -10.78 -1.82 -12.31
N ARG A 451 -9.55 -1.53 -12.75
CA ARG A 451 -9.24 -0.24 -13.36
C ARG A 451 -10.02 -0.12 -14.67
N ILE A 452 -10.66 1.02 -14.88
CA ILE A 452 -11.44 1.32 -16.08
C ILE A 452 -10.80 2.47 -16.86
N ASP A 453 -11.12 2.53 -18.16
CA ASP A 453 -10.64 3.59 -19.04
C ASP A 453 -11.13 4.95 -18.55
N HIS A 454 -10.28 5.95 -18.67
CA HIS A 454 -10.62 7.32 -18.35
C HIS A 454 -9.82 8.29 -19.24
N SER A 455 -10.38 9.46 -19.51
CA SER A 455 -9.71 10.52 -20.25
C SER A 455 -10.17 11.90 -19.80
N LEU A 456 -9.27 12.88 -19.92
CA LEU A 456 -9.58 14.30 -19.83
C LEU A 456 -9.69 14.88 -21.24
N ASN A 457 -10.61 15.83 -21.43
CA ASN A 457 -10.78 16.53 -22.72
C ASN A 457 -9.59 17.42 -23.10
N VAL A 458 -8.78 17.84 -22.13
CA VAL A 458 -7.58 18.64 -22.31
C VAL A 458 -6.42 17.99 -21.57
N ILE A 459 -5.21 18.15 -22.09
CA ILE A 459 -3.99 17.74 -21.40
C ILE A 459 -3.73 18.77 -20.30
N GLU A 460 -3.84 18.35 -19.05
CA GLU A 460 -3.50 19.15 -17.88
C GLU A 460 -2.35 18.47 -17.13
N LEU A 461 -1.15 19.04 -17.22
CA LEU A 461 0.08 18.38 -16.76
C LEU A 461 0.18 18.29 -15.23
N GLU A 462 -0.59 19.11 -14.51
CA GLU A 462 -0.61 19.11 -13.04
C GLU A 462 -1.76 18.30 -12.45
N VAL A 463 -2.59 17.67 -13.31
CA VAL A 463 -3.72 16.85 -12.88
C VAL A 463 -3.52 15.40 -13.29
N GLU A 464 -3.41 14.55 -12.28
CA GLU A 464 -3.31 13.10 -12.44
C GLU A 464 -4.59 12.43 -11.97
N THR A 465 -5.02 11.40 -12.69
CA THR A 465 -6.31 10.78 -12.44
C THR A 465 -6.27 9.28 -12.62
N THR A 466 -7.21 8.59 -11.97
CA THR A 466 -7.49 7.19 -12.24
C THR A 466 -8.95 6.87 -11.94
N ALA A 467 -9.47 5.78 -12.49
CA ALA A 467 -10.86 5.38 -12.30
C ALA A 467 -10.99 3.85 -12.15
N PHE A 468 -11.92 3.44 -11.29
CA PHE A 468 -12.17 2.03 -10.95
C PHE A 468 -13.66 1.71 -10.89
N LEU A 469 -13.96 0.44 -11.17
CA LEU A 469 -15.25 -0.18 -10.91
C LEU A 469 -15.08 -1.22 -9.81
N ASN A 470 -15.71 -0.99 -8.65
CA ASN A 470 -15.72 -1.92 -7.53
C ASN A 470 -16.63 -3.13 -7.82
N PRO A 471 -16.46 -4.26 -7.09
CA PRO A 471 -17.28 -5.46 -7.27
C PRO A 471 -18.78 -5.26 -7.02
N ASP A 472 -19.14 -4.28 -6.19
CA ASP A 472 -20.53 -3.90 -5.90
C ASP A 472 -21.17 -3.00 -6.97
N GLY A 473 -20.42 -2.65 -8.01
CA GLY A 473 -20.83 -1.77 -9.10
C GLY A 473 -20.53 -0.29 -8.86
N SER A 474 -20.11 0.11 -7.66
CA SER A 474 -19.73 1.51 -7.40
C SER A 474 -18.50 1.91 -8.22
N LYS A 475 -18.43 3.19 -8.60
CA LYS A 475 -17.32 3.75 -9.36
C LYS A 475 -16.53 4.70 -8.49
N VAL A 476 -15.20 4.60 -8.57
CA VAL A 476 -14.27 5.42 -7.80
C VAL A 476 -13.38 6.16 -8.77
N ILE A 477 -13.35 7.47 -8.66
CA ILE A 477 -12.48 8.33 -9.44
C ILE A 477 -11.60 9.07 -8.44
N VAL A 478 -10.28 8.97 -8.60
CA VAL A 478 -9.32 9.72 -7.79
C VAL A 478 -8.60 10.71 -8.68
N MET A 479 -8.52 11.96 -8.25
CA MET A 479 -7.84 13.04 -8.95
C MET A 479 -6.89 13.75 -7.99
N LEU A 480 -5.64 13.92 -8.41
CA LEU A 480 -4.65 14.75 -7.74
C LEU A 480 -4.46 16.02 -8.57
N ASN A 481 -4.69 17.19 -7.97
CA ASN A 481 -4.20 18.46 -8.49
C ASN A 481 -2.92 18.82 -7.74
N LYS A 482 -1.78 18.65 -8.41
CA LYS A 482 -0.45 18.95 -7.85
C LYS A 482 -0.31 20.43 -7.56
N GLY A 483 -0.83 21.31 -8.41
CA GLY A 483 -0.78 22.77 -8.25
C GLY A 483 0.60 23.31 -7.91
N SER A 484 1.66 22.71 -8.42
CA SER A 484 3.06 23.04 -8.12
C SER A 484 3.61 24.17 -8.99
N LEU A 485 3.09 24.31 -10.22
CA LEU A 485 3.52 25.29 -11.21
C LEU A 485 2.59 26.50 -11.24
N VAL A 486 1.27 26.28 -11.11
CA VAL A 486 0.27 27.35 -11.08
C VAL A 486 -0.76 27.12 -9.96
N SER A 487 -1.16 28.20 -9.29
CA SER A 487 -2.27 28.17 -8.33
C SER A 487 -3.62 28.12 -9.04
N THR A 488 -3.96 26.99 -9.64
CA THR A 488 -5.25 26.75 -10.30
C THR A 488 -6.13 25.79 -9.52
N GLU A 489 -7.39 26.18 -9.36
CA GLU A 489 -8.50 25.26 -9.09
C GLU A 489 -9.22 24.95 -10.40
N HIS A 490 -9.80 23.76 -10.50
CA HIS A 490 -10.52 23.34 -11.69
C HIS A 490 -11.97 23.03 -11.35
N THR A 491 -12.89 23.44 -12.21
CA THR A 491 -14.27 22.91 -12.19
C THR A 491 -14.25 21.65 -13.03
N VAL A 492 -14.50 20.51 -12.39
CA VAL A 492 -14.50 19.19 -13.02
C VAL A 492 -15.93 18.75 -13.27
N VAL A 493 -16.17 18.17 -14.45
CA VAL A 493 -17.37 17.41 -14.76
C VAL A 493 -16.98 15.97 -15.09
N VAL A 494 -17.53 15.01 -14.34
CA VAL A 494 -17.35 13.57 -14.59
C VAL A 494 -18.60 13.01 -15.27
N GLN A 495 -18.40 12.26 -16.34
CA GLN A 495 -19.43 11.53 -17.06
C GLN A 495 -18.99 10.09 -17.35
N ASP A 496 -19.94 9.15 -17.39
CA ASP A 496 -19.67 7.80 -17.89
C ASP A 496 -20.05 7.69 -19.36
N ALA A 497 -19.20 7.11 -20.19
CA ALA A 497 -19.46 6.88 -21.61
C ALA A 497 -20.73 6.03 -21.87
N ALA A 498 -21.12 5.18 -20.92
CA ALA A 498 -22.34 4.39 -20.96
C ALA A 498 -23.58 5.14 -20.43
N ASP A 499 -23.40 6.30 -19.79
CA ASP A 499 -24.48 7.10 -19.21
C ASP A 499 -24.30 8.60 -19.51
N SER A 500 -24.87 9.03 -20.63
CA SER A 500 -24.80 10.42 -21.08
C SER A 500 -25.76 11.35 -20.35
N ARG A 501 -26.55 10.88 -19.37
CA ARG A 501 -27.57 11.69 -18.68
C ARG A 501 -27.12 12.19 -17.32
N ASN A 502 -26.22 11.46 -16.66
CA ASN A 502 -25.77 11.79 -15.32
C ASN A 502 -24.35 12.39 -15.36
N HIS A 503 -24.27 13.67 -15.06
CA HIS A 503 -23.03 14.41 -14.88
C HIS A 503 -22.80 14.72 -13.41
N TYR A 504 -21.56 14.64 -12.95
CA TYR A 504 -21.16 14.99 -11.60
C TYR A 504 -20.20 16.17 -11.64
N HIS A 505 -20.63 17.30 -11.08
CA HIS A 505 -19.86 18.53 -11.05
C HIS A 505 -19.26 18.75 -9.67
N PHE A 506 -17.96 19.07 -9.63
CA PHE A 506 -17.29 19.47 -8.40
C PHE A 506 -16.08 20.35 -8.68
N THR A 507 -15.58 21.02 -7.64
CA THR A 507 -14.32 21.74 -7.69
C THR A 507 -13.19 20.80 -7.29
N LEU A 508 -12.14 20.72 -8.12
CA LEU A 508 -10.86 20.13 -7.78
C LEU A 508 -9.94 21.26 -7.28
N PRO A 509 -9.77 21.41 -5.95
CA PRO A 509 -9.02 22.54 -5.40
C PRO A 509 -7.55 22.47 -5.78
N HIS A 510 -6.88 23.61 -5.72
CA HIS A 510 -5.43 23.68 -5.80
C HIS A 510 -4.77 22.85 -4.67
N ARG A 511 -3.74 22.06 -5.01
CA ARG A 511 -2.97 21.23 -4.06
C ARG A 511 -3.90 20.35 -3.21
N ALA A 512 -4.62 19.48 -3.89
CA ALA A 512 -5.60 18.59 -3.28
C ALA A 512 -5.70 17.24 -3.99
N ILE A 513 -6.04 16.22 -3.22
CA ILE A 513 -6.48 14.91 -3.70
C ILE A 513 -7.98 14.86 -3.48
N THR A 514 -8.72 14.52 -4.52
CA THR A 514 -10.18 14.42 -4.50
C THR A 514 -10.61 13.04 -4.98
N THR A 515 -11.42 12.35 -4.19
CA THR A 515 -12.06 11.09 -4.58
C THR A 515 -13.56 11.31 -4.77
N LEU A 516 -14.06 11.03 -5.97
CA LEU A 516 -15.48 10.93 -6.26
C LEU A 516 -15.89 9.45 -6.19
N TYR A 517 -16.80 9.14 -5.27
CA TYR A 517 -17.40 7.81 -5.12
C TYR A 517 -18.86 7.85 -5.58
N ILE A 518 -19.16 7.12 -6.64
CA ILE A 518 -20.50 7.05 -7.26
C ILE A 518 -21.13 5.69 -6.94
N GLN A 519 -22.23 5.69 -6.19
CA GLN A 519 -23.02 4.47 -5.99
C GLN A 519 -23.88 4.21 -7.23
N THR A 520 -23.74 3.03 -7.84
CA THR A 520 -24.63 2.62 -8.94
C THR A 520 -25.70 1.65 -8.44
N SER A 521 -26.80 1.53 -9.17
CA SER A 521 -27.82 0.52 -8.90
C SER A 521 -27.26 -0.87 -9.17
N GLN A 522 -27.41 -1.80 -8.21
CA GLN A 522 -27.33 -3.21 -8.56
C GLN A 522 -28.44 -3.50 -9.58
N PHE A 523 -28.05 -3.88 -10.80
CA PHE A 523 -28.98 -4.35 -11.82
C PHE A 523 -29.50 -5.74 -11.47
#